data_AF-A0A2M7EJ80-F1
#
_entry.id   AF-A0A2M7EJ80-F1
#
_cell.length_a   1.000
_cell.length_b   1.000
_cell.length_c   1.000
_cell.angle_alpha   90.00
_cell.angle_beta   90.00
_cell.angle_gamma   90.00
#
_symmetry.space_group_name_H-M   'P 1'
#
loop_
_entity.id
_entity.type
_entity.pdbx_description
1 polymer ?
#
loop_
_entity_poly.entity_id
_entity_poly.type
_entity_poly.pdbx_seq_one_letter_code
_entity_poly.pdbx_strand_id
1 'polypeptide(L)'
;GTISSGDELYGYFGQVAPQFCRNLKIEKPVYAAELYFERLMMAARKMPVYKAFSQYAHITLDLTFKKIGSYTQIKERAFVASEKLISVALKDTYKDTITLRFVFTDPAKNLTEQEALEQLEKIKIGMESVKK
;
A
#
# COMPACT_ATOMS: atom_id res chain seq x y z
N GLY A 1 2.38 -7.73 15.05
CA GLY A 1 1.73 -6.71 14.21
C GLY A 1 0.39 -6.35 14.80
N THR A 2 -0.05 -5.11 14.61
CA THR A 2 -1.41 -4.66 14.97
C THR A 2 -2.24 -4.50 13.70
N ILE A 3 -3.54 -4.67 13.83
CA ILE A 3 -4.52 -4.38 12.78
C ILE A 3 -5.29 -3.16 13.27
N SER A 4 -5.16 -2.02 12.58
CA SER A 4 -5.77 -0.76 12.98
C SER A 4 -6.30 0.03 11.78
N SER A 5 -7.27 0.90 12.03
CA SER A 5 -7.75 1.93 11.10
C SER A 5 -7.90 3.24 11.87
N GLY A 6 -7.14 4.26 11.47
CA GLY A 6 -6.95 5.45 12.33
C GLY A 6 -6.39 5.04 13.69
N ASP A 7 -6.99 5.57 14.75
CA ASP A 7 -6.65 5.25 16.15
C ASP A 7 -7.33 3.98 16.68
N GLU A 8 -8.22 3.36 15.88
CA GLU A 8 -8.97 2.20 16.31
C GLU A 8 -8.20 0.90 16.07
N LEU A 9 -8.02 0.12 17.13
CA LEU A 9 -7.38 -1.19 17.10
C LEU A 9 -8.43 -2.30 16.89
N TYR A 10 -8.24 -3.11 15.85
CA TYR A 10 -9.08 -4.25 15.51
C TYR A 10 -8.46 -5.61 15.84
N GLY A 11 -7.18 -5.65 16.21
CA GLY A 11 -6.56 -6.90 16.64
C GLY A 11 -5.05 -6.95 16.52
N TYR A 12 -4.53 -8.15 16.70
CA TYR A 12 -3.11 -8.46 16.65
C TYR A 12 -2.86 -9.67 15.75
N PHE A 13 -1.68 -9.71 15.14
CA PHE A 13 -1.24 -10.88 14.39
C PHE A 13 0.27 -11.00 14.45
N GLY A 14 0.79 -12.21 14.28
CA GLY A 14 2.21 -12.42 14.13
C GLY A 14 2.63 -13.83 14.49
N GLN A 15 3.95 -14.01 14.51
CA GLN A 15 4.54 -15.24 14.98
C GLN A 15 4.43 -15.31 16.50
N VAL A 16 3.95 -16.43 17.02
CA VAL A 16 3.95 -16.72 18.45
C VAL A 16 5.40 -16.77 18.93
N ALA A 17 5.68 -16.15 20.08
CA ALA A 17 7.06 -16.07 20.57
C ALA A 17 7.65 -17.48 20.75
N PRO A 18 8.89 -17.74 20.29
CA PRO A 18 9.48 -19.09 20.31
C PRO A 18 9.51 -19.75 21.70
N GLN A 19 9.54 -18.94 22.77
CA GLN A 19 9.48 -19.42 24.14
C GLN A 19 8.17 -20.17 24.45
N PHE A 20 7.01 -19.68 23.99
CA PHE A 20 5.73 -20.37 24.17
C PHE A 20 5.68 -21.66 23.36
N CYS A 21 6.20 -21.65 22.12
CA CYS A 21 6.29 -22.86 21.31
C CYS A 21 7.12 -23.95 22.00
N ARG A 22 8.28 -23.58 22.57
CA ARG A 22 9.13 -24.53 23.33
C ARG A 22 8.40 -25.12 24.53
N ASN A 23 7.72 -24.28 25.32
CA ASN A 23 6.99 -24.73 26.50
C ASN A 23 5.85 -25.70 26.14
N LEU A 24 5.23 -25.51 24.98
CA LEU A 24 4.15 -26.35 24.46
C LEU A 24 4.63 -27.51 23.58
N LYS A 25 5.95 -27.74 23.48
CA LYS A 25 6.58 -28.76 22.62
C LYS A 25 6.17 -28.65 21.15
N ILE A 26 5.99 -27.42 20.67
CA ILE A 26 5.71 -27.12 19.26
C ILE A 26 7.03 -26.85 18.56
N GLU A 27 7.39 -27.73 17.63
CA GLU A 27 8.68 -27.68 16.92
C GLU A 27 8.70 -26.69 15.76
N LYS A 28 7.52 -26.33 15.23
CA LYS A 28 7.37 -25.45 14.06
C LYS A 28 7.00 -24.02 14.46
N PRO A 29 7.40 -23.00 13.67
CA PRO A 29 6.88 -21.65 13.84
C PRO A 29 5.35 -21.62 13.77
N VAL A 30 4.72 -21.01 14.77
CA VAL A 30 3.26 -20.81 14.80
C VAL A 30 2.96 -19.35 14.53
N TYR A 31 1.99 -19.11 13.65
CA TYR A 31 1.44 -17.78 13.40
C TYR A 31 0.01 -17.75 13.92
N ALA A 32 -0.32 -16.69 14.66
CA ALA A 32 -1.63 -16.49 15.23
C ALA A 32 -2.13 -15.08 14.90
N ALA A 33 -3.45 -14.94 14.86
CA ALA A 33 -4.13 -13.66 14.77
C ALA A 33 -5.34 -13.67 15.69
N GLU A 34 -5.59 -12.54 16.33
CA GLU A 34 -6.74 -12.30 17.20
C GLU A 34 -7.42 -11.01 16.74
N LEU A 35 -8.75 -11.07 16.62
CA LEU A 35 -9.57 -9.99 16.07
C LEU A 35 -10.70 -9.62 17.03
N TYR A 36 -10.89 -8.33 17.25
CA TYR A 36 -12.05 -7.79 17.94
C TYR A 36 -13.25 -7.79 17.00
N PHE A 37 -13.98 -8.91 16.97
CA PHE A 37 -15.08 -9.12 16.02
C PHE A 37 -16.16 -8.03 16.06
N GLU A 38 -16.57 -7.60 17.26
CA GLU A 38 -17.56 -6.51 17.42
C GLU A 38 -17.12 -5.20 16.76
N ARG A 39 -15.84 -4.84 16.91
CA ARG A 39 -15.28 -3.62 16.29
C ARG A 39 -15.26 -3.73 14.77
N LEU A 40 -14.92 -4.91 14.25
CA LEU A 40 -14.97 -5.17 12.81
C LEU A 40 -16.40 -5.06 12.26
N MET A 41 -17.39 -5.58 12.99
CA MET A 41 -18.80 -5.48 12.62
C MET A 41 -19.29 -4.03 12.60
N MET A 42 -18.86 -3.20 13.54
CA MET A 42 -19.18 -1.77 13.57
C MET A 42 -18.54 -1.00 12.42
N ALA A 43 -17.33 -1.37 12.01
CA ALA A 43 -16.62 -0.75 10.88
C ALA A 43 -17.07 -1.28 9.50
N ALA A 44 -17.85 -2.37 9.47
CA ALA A 44 -18.26 -3.01 8.22
C ALA A 44 -19.20 -2.11 7.42
N ARG A 45 -18.86 -1.86 6.15
CA ARG A 45 -19.73 -1.12 5.22
C ARG A 45 -20.85 -2.02 4.74
N LYS A 46 -22.09 -1.64 5.05
CA LYS A 46 -23.31 -2.37 4.62
C LYS A 46 -23.59 -2.27 3.11
N MET A 47 -23.12 -1.20 2.47
CA MET A 47 -23.30 -0.98 1.04
C MET A 47 -21.98 -0.57 0.37
N PRO A 48 -21.68 -1.09 -0.82
CA PRO A 48 -20.53 -0.64 -1.59
C PRO A 48 -20.74 0.81 -2.05
N VAL A 49 -19.68 1.60 -2.01
CA VAL A 49 -19.69 2.96 -2.59
C VAL A 49 -19.49 2.81 -4.09
N TYR A 50 -20.45 3.27 -4.89
CA TYR A 50 -20.30 3.30 -6.33
C TYR A 50 -19.15 4.22 -6.72
N LYS A 51 -18.24 3.71 -7.55
CA LYS A 51 -17.20 4.49 -8.19
C LYS A 51 -17.49 4.49 -9.68
N ALA A 52 -17.71 5.67 -10.24
CA ALA A 52 -17.94 5.83 -11.67
C ALA A 52 -16.76 5.25 -12.46
N PHE A 53 -17.08 4.57 -13.57
CA PHE A 53 -16.06 4.12 -14.49
C PHE A 53 -15.37 5.33 -15.12
N SER A 54 -14.04 5.28 -15.23
CA SER A 54 -13.30 6.26 -16.03
C SER A 54 -13.71 6.10 -17.49
N GLN A 55 -14.07 7.19 -18.14
CA GLN A 55 -14.29 7.22 -19.59
C GLN A 55 -12.96 7.29 -20.37
N TYR A 56 -11.85 7.54 -19.67
CA TYR A 56 -10.53 7.78 -20.25
C TYR A 56 -9.56 6.65 -19.94
N ALA A 57 -8.58 6.49 -20.81
CA ALA A 57 -7.58 5.44 -20.72
C ALA A 57 -6.74 5.53 -19.42
N HIS A 58 -6.29 4.36 -18.98
CA HIS A 58 -5.36 4.23 -17.86
C HIS A 58 -3.95 3.97 -18.40
N ILE A 59 -2.98 4.76 -17.95
CA ILE A 59 -1.57 4.55 -18.28
C ILE A 59 -0.89 3.90 -17.07
N THR A 60 -0.22 2.78 -17.31
CA THR A 60 0.46 2.00 -16.27
C THR A 60 1.97 2.10 -16.47
N LEU A 61 2.68 2.55 -15.44
CA LEU A 61 4.14 2.66 -15.44
C LEU A 61 4.70 1.97 -14.21
N ASP A 62 5.82 1.27 -14.38
CA ASP A 62 6.51 0.58 -13.29
C ASP A 62 7.81 1.36 -12.96
N LEU A 63 8.08 1.61 -11.68
CA LEU A 63 9.30 2.25 -11.21
C LEU A 63 9.98 1.40 -10.14
N THR A 64 11.27 1.14 -10.34
CA THR A 64 12.13 0.45 -9.39
C THR A 64 13.05 1.44 -8.70
N PHE A 65 13.09 1.42 -7.37
CA PHE A 65 13.92 2.32 -6.59
C PHE A 65 14.35 1.67 -5.28
N LYS A 66 15.32 2.29 -4.59
CA LYS A 66 15.77 1.83 -3.27
C LYS A 66 14.64 1.98 -2.25
N LYS A 67 14.38 0.96 -1.46
CA LYS A 67 13.36 0.99 -0.40
C LYS A 67 13.75 2.01 0.67
N ILE A 68 13.00 3.10 0.74
CA ILE A 68 13.22 4.23 1.68
C ILE A 68 12.25 4.25 2.86
N GLY A 69 11.37 3.24 2.98
CA GLY A 69 10.36 3.17 4.04
C GLY A 69 9.42 1.97 3.88
N SER A 70 8.35 1.97 4.68
CA SER A 70 7.26 1.02 4.51
C SER A 70 6.48 1.29 3.22
N TYR A 71 5.84 0.26 2.67
CA TYR A 71 4.98 0.40 1.49
C TYR A 71 3.88 1.46 1.69
N THR A 72 3.27 1.49 2.88
CA THR A 72 2.21 2.46 3.22
C THR A 72 2.71 3.91 3.11
N GLN A 73 3.87 4.21 3.70
CA GLN A 73 4.46 5.56 3.63
C GLN A 73 4.82 5.96 2.19
N ILE A 74 5.37 5.01 1.42
CA ILE A 74 5.72 5.25 0.02
C ILE A 74 4.45 5.53 -0.81
N LYS A 75 3.39 4.74 -0.59
CA LYS A 75 2.10 4.90 -1.26
C LYS A 75 1.47 6.26 -0.95
N GLU A 76 1.39 6.65 0.31
CA GLU A 76 0.84 7.94 0.74
C GLU A 76 1.57 9.10 0.07
N ARG A 77 2.91 9.08 0.07
CA ARG A 77 3.72 10.11 -0.60
C ARG A 77 3.45 10.17 -2.10
N ALA A 78 3.30 9.02 -2.76
CA ALA A 78 2.99 8.98 -4.18
C ALA A 78 1.63 9.64 -4.50
N PHE A 79 0.60 9.41 -3.68
CA PHE A 79 -0.70 10.06 -3.83
C PHE A 79 -0.67 11.56 -3.52
N VAL A 80 0.20 12.01 -2.61
CA VAL A 80 0.42 13.45 -2.36
C VAL A 80 1.14 14.12 -3.54
N ALA A 81 2.10 13.42 -4.17
CA ALA A 81 2.91 13.96 -5.24
C ALA A 81 2.20 14.06 -6.61
N SER A 82 1.14 13.27 -6.83
CA SER A 82 0.44 13.24 -8.11
C SER A 82 -1.08 13.17 -7.96
N GLU A 83 -1.76 14.19 -8.48
CA GLU A 83 -3.22 14.27 -8.58
C GLU A 83 -3.82 13.29 -9.61
N LYS A 84 -3.01 12.79 -10.55
CA LYS A 84 -3.46 11.88 -11.62
C LYS A 84 -3.30 10.41 -11.24
N LEU A 85 -2.68 10.13 -10.09
CA LEU A 85 -2.45 8.78 -9.62
C LEU A 85 -3.73 8.18 -9.04
N ILE A 86 -4.12 7.02 -9.54
CA ILE A 86 -5.32 6.32 -9.05
C ILE A 86 -4.99 5.02 -8.31
N SER A 87 -3.82 4.45 -8.54
CA SER A 87 -3.41 3.21 -7.90
C SER A 87 -1.90 3.07 -7.83
N VAL A 88 -1.44 2.46 -6.73
CA VAL A 88 -0.06 2.01 -6.54
C VAL A 88 -0.11 0.56 -6.08
N ALA A 89 0.55 -0.34 -6.80
CA ALA A 89 0.63 -1.76 -6.46
C ALA A 89 2.08 -2.21 -6.31
N LEU A 90 2.34 -3.06 -5.31
CA LEU A 90 3.62 -3.74 -5.21
C LEU A 90 3.72 -4.77 -6.32
N LYS A 91 4.75 -4.65 -7.17
CA LYS A 91 5.04 -5.63 -8.22
C LYS A 91 6.12 -6.62 -7.76
N ASP A 92 7.20 -6.11 -7.19
CA ASP A 92 8.33 -6.94 -6.77
C ASP A 92 9.16 -6.27 -5.65
N THR A 93 9.93 -7.08 -4.94
CA THR A 93 10.96 -6.65 -3.99
C THR A 93 12.21 -7.49 -4.17
N TYR A 94 13.36 -6.86 -4.32
CA TYR A 94 14.64 -7.57 -4.41
C TYR A 94 15.71 -6.88 -3.58
N LYS A 95 16.19 -7.55 -2.52
CA LYS A 95 17.15 -6.98 -1.55
C LYS A 95 16.65 -5.62 -1.05
N ASP A 96 17.39 -4.55 -1.34
CA ASP A 96 17.09 -3.18 -0.93
C ASP A 96 16.28 -2.40 -1.97
N THR A 97 15.79 -3.04 -3.04
CA THR A 97 14.95 -2.39 -4.06
C THR A 97 13.52 -2.87 -3.99
N ILE A 98 12.63 -1.99 -4.42
CA ILE A 98 11.20 -2.22 -4.54
C ILE A 98 10.75 -1.75 -5.92
N THR A 99 9.93 -2.55 -6.58
CA THR A 99 9.29 -2.20 -7.85
C THR A 99 7.81 -1.97 -7.60
N LEU A 100 7.36 -0.75 -7.85
CA LEU A 100 5.97 -0.35 -7.71
C LEU A 100 5.38 -0.05 -9.08
N ARG A 101 4.13 -0.47 -9.26
CA ARG A 101 3.29 -0.16 -10.39
C ARG A 101 2.41 1.03 -10.07
N PHE A 102 2.45 2.05 -10.91
CA PHE A 102 1.67 3.27 -10.81
C PHE A 102 0.66 3.31 -11.96
N VAL A 103 -0.60 3.59 -11.64
CA VAL A 103 -1.65 3.72 -12.64
C VAL A 103 -2.16 5.16 -12.61
N PHE A 104 -2.14 5.80 -13.77
CA PHE A 104 -2.52 7.19 -13.97
C PHE A 104 -3.77 7.32 -14.82
N THR A 105 -4.58 8.33 -14.54
CA THR A 105 -5.72 8.72 -15.37
C THR A 105 -6.06 10.20 -15.13
N ASP A 106 -6.82 10.78 -16.05
CA ASP A 106 -7.38 12.12 -15.90
C ASP A 106 -8.91 12.03 -16.06
N PRO A 107 -9.70 12.59 -15.14
CA PRO A 107 -11.15 12.54 -15.22
C PRO A 107 -11.77 13.40 -16.33
N ALA A 108 -10.98 14.24 -17.01
CA ALA A 108 -11.45 15.18 -18.04
C ALA A 108 -10.90 14.91 -19.45
N LYS A 109 -9.84 14.11 -19.59
CA LYS A 109 -9.22 13.82 -20.90
C LYS A 109 -8.40 12.52 -20.88
N ASN A 110 -8.04 12.03 -22.06
CA ASN A 110 -7.00 11.00 -22.16
C ASN A 110 -5.65 11.61 -21.83
N LEU A 111 -4.90 10.94 -20.95
CA LEU A 111 -3.50 11.26 -20.72
C LEU A 111 -2.66 10.79 -21.90
N THR A 112 -1.62 11.54 -22.20
CA THR A 112 -0.49 11.09 -23.01
C THR A 112 0.54 10.36 -22.15
N GLU A 113 1.36 9.53 -22.77
CA GLU A 113 2.46 8.86 -22.08
C GLU A 113 3.44 9.85 -21.45
N GLN A 114 3.73 10.96 -22.13
CA GLN A 114 4.59 12.02 -21.62
C GLN A 114 4.03 12.66 -20.35
N GLU A 115 2.74 12.99 -20.32
CA GLU A 115 2.10 13.52 -19.10
C GLU A 115 2.15 12.51 -17.94
N ALA A 116 1.98 11.21 -18.21
CA ALA A 116 2.11 10.17 -17.19
C ALA A 116 3.56 10.05 -16.67
N LEU A 117 4.56 10.18 -17.54
CA LEU A 117 5.97 10.18 -17.17
C LEU A 117 6.33 11.40 -16.31
N GLU A 118 5.80 12.58 -16.62
CA GLU A 118 5.99 13.78 -15.79
C GLU A 118 5.44 13.59 -14.37
N GLN A 119 4.28 12.92 -14.24
CA GLN A 119 3.72 12.58 -12.93
C GLN A 119 4.58 11.54 -12.18
N LEU A 120 5.10 10.55 -12.90
CA LEU A 120 6.02 9.57 -12.32
C LEU A 120 7.32 10.23 -11.82
N GLU A 121 7.86 11.21 -12.54
CA GLU A 121 9.06 11.93 -12.13
C GLU A 121 8.80 12.79 -10.89
N LYS A 122 7.64 13.45 -10.79
CA LYS A 122 7.23 14.16 -9.55
C LYS A 122 7.23 13.22 -8.34
N ILE A 123 6.66 12.02 -8.51
CA ILE A 123 6.63 10.99 -7.48
C ILE A 123 8.06 10.59 -7.08
N LYS A 124 8.93 10.35 -8.06
CA LYS A 124 10.33 9.99 -7.83
C LYS A 124 11.12 11.06 -7.08
N ILE A 125 10.99 12.33 -7.47
CA ILE A 125 11.64 13.47 -6.78
C ILE A 125 11.14 13.57 -5.33
N GLY A 126 9.83 13.38 -5.10
CA GLY A 126 9.24 13.37 -3.76
C GLY A 126 9.76 12.23 -2.88
N MET A 127 10.22 11.13 -3.49
CA MET A 127 10.85 10.02 -2.79
C MET A 127 12.34 10.27 -2.46
N GLU A 128 13.07 10.97 -3.34
CA GLU A 128 14.51 11.22 -3.19
C GLU A 128 14.84 12.40 -2.23
N SER A 129 13.94 13.39 -2.14
CA SER A 129 14.15 14.63 -1.36
C SER A 129 14.24 14.44 0.17
N VAL A 130 14.05 13.21 0.67
CA VAL A 130 14.05 12.86 2.11
C VAL A 130 15.42 12.33 2.59
N LYS A 131 16.47 12.44 1.75
CA LYS A 131 17.86 12.10 2.14
C LYS A 131 18.56 13.16 3.03
N LYS A 132 17.86 14.17 3.54
CA LYS A 132 18.44 15.20 4.41
C LYS A 132 17.86 15.17 5.81
#